data_AF-A0A150MWC1-F1
#
_entry.id   AF-A0A150MWC1-F1
#
_cell.length_a   1.000
_cell.length_b   1.000
_cell.length_c   1.000
_cell.angle_alpha   90.00
_cell.angle_beta   90.00
_cell.angle_gamma   90.00
#
_symmetry.space_group_name_H-M   'P 1'
#
loop_
_entity.id
_entity.type
_entity.pdbx_description
1 polymer ?
#
loop_
_entity_poly.entity_id
_entity_poly.type
_entity_poly.pdbx_seq_one_letter_code
_entity_poly.pdbx_strand_id
1 'polypeptide(L)'
;MTLFFVGKTNFLVIHYLLLRLPTKKVSQTSRIFRSQALMKKVNHHSLKGGERMPTYTLTAFERDGEKLLDETFEAANDEEAKKIGEQKLRERGCWEKTHRCVNASGKLILFHR
;
A
#
# COMPACT_ATOMS: atom_id res chain seq x y z
N MET A 1 22.33 37.34 61.92
CA MET A 1 23.49 37.90 61.18
C MET A 1 24.21 36.71 60.57
N THR A 2 24.31 36.52 59.27
CA THR A 2 24.66 37.42 58.16
C THR A 2 24.20 36.71 56.87
N LEU A 3 23.30 37.31 56.11
CA LEU A 3 23.55 38.04 54.85
C LEU A 3 23.19 37.20 53.61
N PHE A 4 22.21 37.72 52.88
CA PHE A 4 21.67 37.25 51.62
C PHE A 4 22.72 37.26 50.50
N PHE A 5 22.73 36.22 49.67
CA PHE A 5 23.04 36.38 48.25
C PHE A 5 22.00 35.66 47.41
N VAL A 6 21.20 36.50 46.75
CA VAL A 6 20.26 36.18 45.66
C VAL A 6 21.05 35.63 44.49
N GLY A 7 20.62 34.51 43.89
CA GLY A 7 21.36 33.95 42.77
C GLY A 7 20.74 32.76 42.07
N LYS A 8 19.57 32.99 41.44
CA LYS A 8 19.08 32.29 40.24
C LYS A 8 19.10 30.76 40.25
N THR A 9 17.92 30.22 40.56
CA THR A 9 17.24 29.22 39.72
C THR A 9 17.79 29.15 38.28
N ASN A 10 17.92 27.91 37.77
CA ASN A 10 18.17 27.50 36.38
C ASN A 10 19.47 26.70 36.19
N PHE A 11 19.45 25.42 36.58
CA PHE A 11 20.31 24.41 35.95
C PHE A 11 19.57 23.10 35.64
N LEU A 12 18.24 23.17 35.55
CA LEU A 12 17.37 22.07 35.14
C LEU A 12 16.73 22.38 33.77
N VAL A 13 17.56 22.75 32.77
CA VAL A 13 17.09 23.00 31.39
C VAL A 13 18.01 22.34 30.33
N ILE A 14 19.03 21.57 30.75
CA ILE A 14 19.99 20.93 29.82
C ILE A 14 19.72 19.42 29.68
N HIS A 15 18.46 19.04 29.50
CA HIS A 15 18.10 17.67 29.08
C HIS A 15 16.97 17.61 28.04
N TYR A 16 16.42 18.76 27.63
CA TYR A 16 15.42 18.86 26.57
C TYR A 16 15.96 19.63 25.36
N LEU A 17 17.06 19.14 24.79
CA LEU A 17 17.53 19.61 23.48
C LEU A 17 18.42 18.54 22.86
N LEU A 18 17.82 17.58 22.13
CA LEU A 18 18.39 16.91 20.94
C LEU A 18 17.37 15.89 20.34
N LEU A 19 16.12 16.32 20.16
CA LEU A 19 15.25 15.80 19.10
C LEU A 19 15.60 16.58 17.82
N ARG A 20 16.52 16.07 17.01
CA ARG A 20 16.66 16.48 15.60
C ARG A 20 17.66 15.58 14.87
N LEU A 21 17.19 14.43 14.41
CA LEU A 21 17.84 13.77 13.28
C LEU A 21 17.26 14.36 11.99
N PRO A 22 18.07 15.04 11.16
CA PRO A 22 17.62 15.59 9.90
C PRO A 22 17.36 14.47 8.90
N THR A 23 16.12 14.42 8.41
CA THR A 23 15.74 13.69 7.21
C THR A 23 16.55 14.23 6.03
N LYS A 24 17.43 13.40 5.47
CA LYS A 24 18.13 13.73 4.22
C LYS A 24 17.08 13.85 3.10
N LYS A 25 16.89 15.10 2.68
CA LYS A 25 16.19 15.48 1.45
C LYS A 25 16.81 14.74 0.26
N VAL A 26 16.01 13.91 -0.41
CA VAL A 26 16.21 13.58 -1.81
C VAL A 26 15.85 14.82 -2.62
N SER A 27 16.87 15.46 -3.17
CA SER A 27 16.74 16.55 -4.13
C SER A 27 17.14 16.01 -5.50
N GLN A 28 16.17 15.89 -6.39
CA GLN A 28 16.31 16.30 -7.79
C GLN A 28 14.91 16.48 -8.36
N THR A 29 14.41 17.69 -8.17
CA THR A 29 13.27 18.24 -8.89
C THR A 29 13.83 19.00 -10.08
N SER A 30 13.53 18.55 -11.29
CA SER A 30 12.69 19.33 -12.22
C SER A 30 12.82 18.81 -13.65
N ARG A 31 11.68 18.87 -14.35
CA ARG A 31 11.51 18.79 -15.82
C ARG A 31 11.54 17.40 -16.46
N ILE A 32 10.47 16.62 -16.25
CA ILE A 32 9.71 16.06 -17.39
C ILE A 32 8.22 16.19 -17.06
N PHE A 33 7.69 17.39 -17.28
CA PHE A 33 6.27 17.66 -17.34
C PHE A 33 5.80 17.35 -18.77
N ARG A 34 5.56 16.08 -19.07
CA ARG A 34 4.71 15.64 -20.17
C ARG A 34 4.57 14.13 -20.15
N SER A 35 3.34 13.69 -20.42
CA SER A 35 3.00 12.35 -20.92
C SER A 35 3.23 11.16 -20.00
N GLN A 36 2.44 11.01 -18.93
CA GLN A 36 1.89 9.69 -18.57
C GLN A 36 0.44 9.80 -18.07
N ALA A 37 -0.36 10.67 -18.70
CA ALA A 37 -1.82 10.46 -18.76
C ALA A 37 -2.10 9.38 -19.82
N LEU A 38 -1.72 8.13 -19.56
CA LEU A 38 -2.11 6.97 -20.36
C LEU A 38 -1.87 5.66 -19.61
N MET A 39 -2.34 5.54 -18.36
CA MET A 39 -2.57 4.21 -17.80
C MET A 39 -3.86 3.66 -18.40
N LYS A 40 -3.65 3.16 -19.63
CA LYS A 40 -4.38 2.13 -20.35
C LYS A 40 -5.78 1.85 -19.81
N LYS A 41 -6.76 2.48 -20.44
CA LYS A 41 -8.02 1.84 -20.83
C LYS A 41 -7.69 0.38 -21.18
N VAL A 42 -8.02 -0.56 -20.31
CA VAL A 42 -7.97 -1.99 -20.64
C VAL A 42 -9.07 -2.18 -21.68
N ASN A 43 -8.67 -2.08 -22.94
CA ASN A 43 -9.49 -2.41 -24.09
C ASN A 43 -9.79 -3.90 -24.01
N HIS A 44 -10.97 -4.23 -23.51
CA HIS A 44 -11.50 -5.57 -23.55
C HIS A 44 -12.08 -5.83 -24.94
N HIS A 45 -11.21 -6.03 -25.94
CA HIS A 45 -11.63 -6.70 -27.17
C HIS A 45 -10.48 -7.45 -27.86
N SER A 46 -10.59 -8.79 -27.74
CA SER A 46 -10.23 -9.84 -28.72
C SER A 46 -8.78 -9.93 -29.23
N LEU A 47 -8.09 -11.04 -28.96
CA LEU A 47 -7.31 -11.78 -29.98
C LEU A 47 -7.12 -13.26 -29.60
N LYS A 48 -7.04 -14.07 -30.67
CA LYS A 48 -7.03 -15.53 -30.74
C LYS A 48 -5.68 -16.13 -30.29
N GLY A 49 -5.76 -17.29 -29.64
CA GLY A 49 -4.79 -18.40 -29.63
C GLY A 49 -3.29 -18.12 -29.37
N GLY A 50 -2.80 -18.57 -28.20
CA GLY A 50 -1.38 -18.79 -27.91
C GLY A 50 -0.86 -17.99 -26.72
N GLU A 51 -0.68 -18.66 -25.58
CA GLU A 51 -0.20 -18.15 -24.28
C GLU A 51 -1.17 -17.21 -23.54
N ARG A 52 -2.08 -17.81 -22.75
CA ARG A 52 -3.00 -17.07 -21.87
C ARG A 52 -2.37 -16.96 -20.49
N MET A 53 -2.01 -15.75 -20.08
CA MET A 53 -1.68 -15.44 -18.69
C MET A 53 -2.85 -15.89 -17.80
N PRO A 54 -2.62 -16.63 -16.72
CA PRO A 54 -3.71 -17.03 -15.84
C PRO A 54 -4.42 -15.79 -15.28
N THR A 55 -5.74 -15.80 -15.41
CA THR A 55 -6.60 -14.75 -14.88
C THR A 55 -7.00 -15.08 -13.45
N TYR A 56 -7.06 -14.08 -12.59
CA TYR A 56 -7.37 -14.18 -11.16
C TYR A 56 -8.43 -13.16 -10.80
N THR A 57 -9.43 -13.60 -10.03
CA THR A 57 -10.52 -12.78 -9.51
C THR A 57 -10.33 -12.61 -8.02
N LEU A 58 -10.23 -11.35 -7.58
CA LEU A 58 -10.11 -10.96 -6.19
C LEU A 58 -11.41 -10.33 -5.73
N THR A 59 -12.02 -10.95 -4.73
CA THR A 59 -13.24 -10.45 -4.10
C THR A 59 -12.99 -10.22 -2.61
N ALA A 60 -13.35 -9.04 -2.12
CA ALA A 60 -13.31 -8.72 -0.70
C ALA A 60 -14.70 -8.28 -0.21
N PHE A 61 -15.02 -8.65 1.02
CA PHE A 61 -16.29 -8.37 1.69
C PHE A 61 -16.03 -7.61 2.99
N GLU A 62 -16.95 -6.71 3.33
CA GLU A 62 -17.00 -6.07 4.64
C GLU A 62 -17.53 -7.05 5.69
N ARG A 63 -17.31 -6.75 6.98
CA ARG A 63 -17.92 -7.50 8.09
C ARG A 63 -19.45 -7.55 8.02
N ASP A 64 -20.06 -6.50 7.48
CA ASP A 64 -21.50 -6.40 7.27
C ASP A 64 -22.01 -7.20 6.05
N GLY A 65 -21.09 -7.82 5.29
CA GLY A 65 -21.41 -8.61 4.10
C GLY A 65 -21.47 -7.80 2.80
N GLU A 66 -21.18 -6.50 2.84
CA GLU A 66 -21.11 -5.65 1.65
C GLU A 66 -19.89 -6.02 0.79
N LYS A 67 -20.05 -6.04 -0.55
CA LYS A 67 -18.95 -6.32 -1.47
C LYS A 67 -18.09 -5.06 -1.64
N LEU A 68 -16.88 -5.09 -1.07
CA LEU A 68 -15.94 -3.96 -1.10
C LEU A 68 -15.08 -3.93 -2.37
N LEU A 69 -14.67 -5.11 -2.84
CA LEU A 69 -13.76 -5.23 -3.98
C LEU A 69 -14.20 -6.40 -4.86
N ASP A 70 -14.21 -6.17 -6.16
CA ASP A 70 -14.44 -7.20 -7.19
C ASP A 70 -13.63 -6.82 -8.41
N GLU A 71 -12.39 -7.31 -8.46
CA GLU A 71 -11.46 -7.01 -9.53
C GLU A 71 -10.88 -8.28 -10.11
N THR A 72 -10.77 -8.31 -11.43
CA THR A 72 -10.10 -9.40 -12.15
C THR A 72 -8.80 -8.88 -12.73
N PHE A 73 -7.71 -9.62 -12.54
CA PHE A 73 -6.37 -9.28 -13.01
C PHE A 73 -5.64 -10.52 -13.53
N GLU A 74 -4.61 -10.32 -14.32
CA GLU A 74 -3.77 -11.40 -14.86
C GLU A 74 -2.42 -11.39 -14.14
N ALA A 75 -1.86 -12.56 -13.88
CA ALA A 75 -0.53 -12.72 -13.31
C ALA A 75 0.19 -13.88 -14.00
N ALA A 76 1.52 -13.96 -13.94
CA ALA A 76 2.24 -15.05 -14.60
C ALA A 76 2.10 -16.36 -13.80
N ASN A 77 2.06 -16.27 -12.47
CA ASN A 77 2.05 -17.40 -11.55
C ASN A 77 1.17 -17.14 -10.32
N ASP A 78 0.82 -18.21 -9.61
CA ASP A 78 0.05 -18.15 -8.37
C ASP A 78 0.73 -17.30 -7.28
N GLU A 79 2.07 -17.32 -7.21
CA GLU A 79 2.84 -16.50 -6.26
C GLU A 79 2.76 -15.00 -6.56
N GLU A 80 2.84 -14.62 -7.85
CA GLU A 80 2.65 -13.23 -8.26
C GLU A 80 1.21 -12.78 -8.04
N ALA A 81 0.24 -13.66 -8.35
CA ALA A 81 -1.16 -13.37 -8.14
C ALA A 81 -1.47 -13.09 -6.68
N LYS A 82 -0.86 -13.86 -5.77
CA LYS A 82 -0.94 -13.62 -4.33
C LYS A 82 -0.40 -12.23 -3.99
N LYS A 83 0.83 -11.89 -4.38
CA LYS A 83 1.45 -10.58 -4.08
C LYS A 83 0.61 -9.41 -4.60
N ILE A 84 0.13 -9.49 -5.84
CA ILE A 84 -0.74 -8.47 -6.45
C ILE A 84 -2.04 -8.36 -5.66
N GLY A 85 -2.65 -9.49 -5.29
CA GLY A 85 -3.85 -9.52 -4.46
C GLY A 85 -3.65 -8.88 -3.09
N GLU A 86 -2.58 -9.23 -2.39
CA GLU A 86 -2.21 -8.65 -1.09
C GLU A 86 -2.00 -7.14 -1.18
N GLN A 87 -1.30 -6.67 -2.22
CA GLN A 87 -1.08 -5.25 -2.46
C GLN A 87 -2.40 -4.51 -2.68
N LYS A 88 -3.27 -5.02 -3.57
CA LYS A 88 -4.58 -4.42 -3.85
C LYS A 88 -5.46 -4.36 -2.59
N LEU A 89 -5.44 -5.41 -1.78
CA LEU A 89 -6.19 -5.45 -0.51
C LEU A 89 -5.67 -4.39 0.48
N ARG A 90 -4.36 -4.19 0.58
CA ARG A 90 -3.77 -3.15 1.44
C ARG A 90 -4.10 -1.75 0.95
N GLU A 91 -4.00 -1.50 -0.35
CA GLU A 91 -4.37 -0.22 -0.97
C GLU A 91 -5.85 0.13 -0.74
N ARG A 92 -6.72 -0.88 -0.74
CA ARG A 92 -8.16 -0.74 -0.49
C ARG A 92 -8.53 -0.79 1.00
N GLY A 93 -7.59 -1.01 1.91
CA GLY A 93 -7.88 -1.19 3.34
C GLY A 93 -8.74 -2.43 3.66
N CYS A 94 -8.72 -3.44 2.79
CA CYS A 94 -9.48 -4.69 2.90
C CYS A 94 -8.62 -5.88 3.35
N TRP A 95 -7.36 -5.64 3.71
CA TRP A 95 -6.41 -6.68 4.13
C TRP A 95 -6.87 -7.47 5.35
N GLU A 96 -7.43 -6.78 6.35
CA GLU A 96 -7.93 -7.39 7.60
C GLU A 96 -9.39 -7.87 7.50
N LYS A 97 -9.96 -7.85 6.29
CA LYS A 97 -11.35 -8.23 6.04
C LYS A 97 -11.42 -9.55 5.28
N THR A 98 -12.61 -10.13 5.20
CA THR A 98 -12.85 -11.37 4.47
C THR A 98 -12.54 -11.17 2.99
N HIS A 99 -11.52 -11.84 2.49
CA HIS A 99 -11.11 -11.74 1.10
C HIS A 99 -10.74 -13.10 0.52
N ARG A 100 -10.99 -13.25 -0.78
CA ARG A 100 -10.62 -14.44 -1.54
C ARG A 100 -10.06 -14.04 -2.89
N CYS A 101 -9.00 -14.73 -3.30
CA CYS A 101 -8.48 -14.68 -4.65
C CYS A 101 -8.59 -16.09 -5.26
N VAL A 102 -9.28 -16.18 -6.37
CA VAL A 102 -9.47 -17.42 -7.15
C VAL A 102 -8.89 -17.23 -8.53
N ASN A 103 -8.31 -18.27 -9.12
CA ASN A 103 -7.91 -18.24 -10.52
C ASN A 103 -9.11 -18.56 -11.45
N ALA A 104 -8.93 -18.39 -12.75
CA ALA A 104 -9.94 -18.70 -13.77
C ALA A 104 -10.34 -20.18 -13.82
N SER A 105 -9.47 -21.07 -13.31
CA SER A 105 -9.76 -22.50 -13.15
C SER A 105 -10.50 -22.82 -11.85
N GLY A 106 -10.81 -21.83 -11.00
CA GLY A 106 -11.47 -22.01 -9.71
C GLY A 106 -10.55 -22.42 -8.55
N LYS A 107 -9.22 -22.42 -8.75
CA LYS A 107 -8.23 -22.67 -7.71
C LYS A 107 -8.17 -21.49 -6.75
N LEU A 108 -8.30 -21.76 -5.46
CA LEU A 108 -8.14 -20.78 -4.39
C LEU A 108 -6.65 -20.49 -4.17
N ILE A 109 -6.24 -19.24 -4.40
CA ILE A 109 -4.83 -18.80 -4.30
C ILE A 109 -4.57 -18.10 -2.98
N LEU A 110 -5.50 -17.26 -2.55
CA LEU A 110 -5.44 -16.52 -1.29
C LEU A 110 -6.84 -16.52 -0.65
N PHE A 111 -6.90 -16.77 0.65
CA PHE A 111 -8.16 -16.74 1.39
C PHE A 111 -7.93 -16.32 2.84
N HIS A 112 -8.80 -15.43 3.32
CA HIS A 112 -8.82 -14.92 4.68
C HIS A 112 -10.27 -14.67 5.12
N ARG A 113 -10.59 -14.97 6.38
CA ARG A 113 -11.92 -14.80 7.00
C ARG A 113 -11.79 -14.26 8.40
#